data_AF-A0A484CRV1-F1
#
_entry.id   AF-A0A484CRV1-F1
#
_cell.length_a   1.000
_cell.length_b   1.000
_cell.length_c   1.000
_cell.angle_alpha   90.00
_cell.angle_beta   90.00
_cell.angle_gamma   90.00
#
_symmetry.space_group_name_H-M   'P 1'
#
loop_
_entity.id
_entity.type
_entity.pdbx_description
1 polymer ?
#
loop_
_entity_poly.entity_id
_entity_poly.type
_entity_poly.pdbx_seq_one_letter_code
_entity_poly.pdbx_strand_id
1 'polypeptide(L)'
;MTHCSCFLCQACFKTFFSAAIKGAASINWSVLSVAGGGQRSIGMEYFNLLDTQIRHFLSPEIHELFQRKLRDRALQEMPNFRWCAHCSFGMLHEADRLRMDCPSCNKSTCWSFLSAVQSLAAAEPPGPQNSALLSYSSIECPQCQSVFSLSRGGCLHFTCSQCQHQFCGGCSQPFYPGSACSFSADCGSKGLHAHHPRDCLYHLRDWSVSRLHLLLQYYRVSPSWVEAANSSSAHISQTGEVCLVLELRDDGSRAEEPCGRPALPEYRGHCQVHYKERLVELINRCHADPAVLFSVAEMKAELQRWNIVMPTRKPEEPEPLYAHRLRMTLTNSVPLRKQRSPDI
;
A
#
# COMPACT_ATOMS: atom_id res chain seq x y z
N MET A 1 -2.84 39.91 -18.46
CA MET A 1 -3.35 38.54 -18.25
C MET A 1 -4.80 38.52 -18.71
N THR A 2 -5.30 37.42 -19.28
CA THR A 2 -6.68 37.36 -19.82
C THR A 2 -7.72 37.02 -18.76
N HIS A 3 -7.30 36.44 -17.63
CA HIS A 3 -8.19 35.98 -16.56
C HIS A 3 -8.18 36.90 -15.32
N CYS A 4 -7.19 37.77 -15.22
CA CYS A 4 -7.17 38.89 -14.29
C CYS A 4 -6.70 40.09 -15.10
N SER A 5 -7.34 41.25 -14.95
CA SER A 5 -7.00 42.48 -15.69
C SER A 5 -5.63 43.08 -15.32
N CYS A 6 -4.70 42.24 -14.86
CA CYS A 6 -3.33 42.58 -14.48
C CYS A 6 -2.46 42.77 -15.72
N PHE A 7 -1.67 43.83 -15.70
CA PHE A 7 -0.65 44.11 -16.72
C PHE A 7 0.70 43.62 -16.22
N LEU A 8 1.33 42.73 -16.97
CA LEU A 8 2.67 42.22 -16.72
C LEU A 8 3.54 42.57 -17.92
N CYS A 9 4.76 43.06 -17.65
CA CYS A 9 5.74 43.29 -18.69
C CYS A 9 6.14 41.95 -19.34
N GLN A 10 6.54 41.95 -20.61
CA GLN A 10 6.92 40.71 -21.32
C GLN A 10 8.07 39.98 -20.60
N ALA A 11 9.08 40.70 -20.12
CA ALA A 11 10.18 40.12 -19.35
C ALA A 11 9.70 39.48 -18.04
N CYS A 12 8.80 40.16 -17.33
CA CYS A 12 8.19 39.71 -16.08
C CYS A 12 7.38 38.43 -16.30
N PHE A 13 6.58 38.39 -17.38
CA PHE A 13 5.81 37.22 -17.79
C PHE A 13 6.73 36.04 -18.11
N LYS A 14 7.77 36.27 -18.93
CA LYS A 14 8.73 35.22 -19.30
C LYS A 14 9.41 34.62 -18.08
N THR A 15 9.92 35.46 -17.18
CA THR A 15 10.63 35.01 -15.98
C THR A 15 9.71 34.26 -15.03
N PHE A 16 8.55 34.82 -14.72
CA PHE A 16 7.60 34.20 -13.79
C PHE A 16 7.11 32.84 -14.27
N PHE A 17 6.58 32.76 -15.51
CA PHE A 17 6.02 31.51 -16.02
C PHE A 17 7.11 30.47 -16.33
N SER A 18 8.30 30.88 -16.80
CA SER A 18 9.40 29.92 -16.97
C SER A 18 9.84 29.30 -15.65
N ALA A 19 9.94 30.11 -14.59
CA ALA A 19 10.27 29.62 -13.25
C ALA A 19 9.16 28.73 -12.68
N ALA A 20 7.90 29.15 -12.80
CA ALA A 20 6.75 28.38 -12.31
C ALA A 20 6.60 27.02 -13.03
N ILE A 21 6.77 26.99 -14.35
CA ILE A 21 6.65 25.75 -15.15
C ILE A 21 7.84 24.81 -14.89
N LYS A 22 9.05 25.33 -14.69
CA LYS A 22 10.24 24.49 -14.40
C LYS A 22 10.29 24.01 -12.94
N GLY A 23 9.94 24.87 -12.00
CA GLY A 23 10.08 24.62 -10.57
C GLY A 23 8.94 23.81 -9.94
N ALA A 24 7.71 23.89 -10.48
CA ALA A 24 6.58 23.18 -9.92
C ALA A 24 6.51 21.73 -10.42
N ALA A 25 6.38 20.74 -9.51
CA ALA A 25 6.21 19.33 -9.87
C ALA A 25 4.94 19.08 -10.69
N SER A 26 3.84 19.75 -10.33
CA SER A 26 2.55 19.75 -11.06
C SER A 26 2.03 21.19 -11.21
N ILE A 27 1.20 21.44 -12.23
CA ILE A 27 0.56 22.74 -12.44
C ILE A 27 -0.59 22.88 -11.44
N ASN A 28 -0.30 23.48 -10.28
CA ASN A 28 -1.31 23.81 -9.28
C ASN A 28 -1.82 25.24 -9.46
N TRP A 29 -3.13 25.42 -9.25
CA TRP A 29 -3.85 26.68 -9.45
C TRP A 29 -3.26 27.83 -8.63
N SER A 30 -2.83 27.53 -7.40
CA SER A 30 -2.27 28.48 -6.43
C SER A 30 -0.91 29.03 -6.84
N VAL A 31 -0.16 28.33 -7.70
CA VAL A 31 1.18 28.74 -8.13
C VAL A 31 1.14 29.62 -9.39
N LEU A 32 0.11 29.45 -10.23
CA LEU A 32 -0.04 30.20 -11.48
C LEU A 32 -1.00 31.39 -11.37
N SER A 33 -1.76 31.50 -10.28
CA SER A 33 -2.54 32.70 -10.01
C SER A 33 -1.65 33.82 -9.48
N VAL A 34 -1.46 34.86 -10.28
CA VAL A 34 -0.81 36.12 -9.85
C VAL A 34 -1.67 36.86 -8.81
N ALA A 35 -2.95 36.47 -8.65
CA ALA A 35 -3.86 37.04 -7.67
C ALA A 35 -4.16 36.01 -6.58
N GLY A 36 -3.65 36.26 -5.37
CA GLY A 36 -4.14 35.59 -4.17
C GLY A 36 -5.62 35.90 -3.98
N GLY A 37 -6.49 34.93 -4.19
CA GLY A 37 -7.94 35.09 -4.05
C GLY A 37 -8.65 33.76 -4.26
N GLY A 38 -9.50 33.39 -3.30
CA GLY A 38 -10.07 32.06 -3.11
C GLY A 38 -10.79 31.40 -4.29
N GLN A 39 -11.04 30.10 -4.08
CA GLN A 39 -11.80 29.17 -4.92
C GLN A 39 -12.92 29.84 -5.76
N ARG A 40 -12.59 30.17 -7.01
CA ARG A 40 -13.55 30.13 -8.11
C ARG A 40 -13.15 28.96 -9.01
N SER A 41 -14.14 28.27 -9.56
CA SER A 41 -13.96 27.16 -10.50
C SER A 41 -13.30 27.67 -11.79
N ILE A 42 -11.98 27.79 -11.77
CA ILE A 42 -11.18 28.19 -12.92
C ILE A 42 -10.93 26.92 -13.73
N GLY A 43 -11.85 26.67 -14.66
CA GLY A 43 -11.88 25.48 -15.50
C GLY A 43 -10.86 25.52 -16.64
N MET A 44 -10.91 24.49 -17.49
CA MET A 44 -10.03 24.27 -18.66
C MET A 44 -9.86 25.51 -19.57
N GLU A 45 -10.86 26.40 -19.62
CA GLU A 45 -10.82 27.65 -20.37
C GLU A 45 -9.64 28.56 -19.99
N TYR A 46 -9.25 28.60 -18.71
CA TYR A 46 -8.08 29.36 -18.28
C TYR A 46 -6.79 28.81 -18.86
N PHE A 47 -6.63 27.48 -18.86
CA PHE A 47 -5.43 26.85 -19.41
C PHE A 47 -5.35 26.97 -20.93
N ASN A 48 -6.49 26.99 -21.63
CA ASN A 48 -6.53 27.25 -23.07
C ASN A 48 -6.06 28.68 -23.41
N LEU A 49 -6.51 29.67 -22.63
CA LEU A 49 -6.08 31.07 -22.79
C LEU A 49 -4.60 31.25 -22.38
N LEU A 50 -4.17 30.58 -21.32
CA LEU A 50 -2.79 30.62 -20.85
C LEU A 50 -1.84 29.88 -21.81
N ASP A 51 -2.26 28.77 -22.42
CA ASP A 51 -1.48 28.04 -23.43
C ASP A 51 -1.13 28.93 -24.61
N THR A 52 -2.11 29.69 -25.09
CA THR A 52 -1.91 30.64 -26.19
C THR A 52 -0.83 31.66 -25.85
N GLN A 53 -0.82 32.18 -24.61
CA GLN A 53 0.18 33.14 -24.13
C GLN A 53 1.55 32.49 -23.90
N ILE A 54 1.60 31.29 -23.32
CA ILE A 54 2.84 30.55 -23.09
C ILE A 54 3.50 30.18 -24.41
N ARG A 55 2.73 29.67 -25.37
CA ARG A 55 3.21 29.34 -26.72
C ARG A 55 3.80 30.55 -27.44
N HIS A 56 3.19 31.73 -27.25
CA HIS A 56 3.63 32.95 -27.91
C HIS A 56 4.86 33.57 -27.26
N PHE A 57 4.97 33.54 -25.93
CA PHE A 57 6.02 34.26 -25.19
C PHE A 57 7.18 33.39 -24.68
N LEU A 58 7.00 32.08 -24.49
CA LEU A 58 8.05 31.18 -23.98
C LEU A 58 8.66 30.32 -25.09
N SER A 59 9.79 29.68 -24.79
CA SER A 59 10.46 28.78 -25.75
C SER A 59 9.65 27.49 -26.00
N PRO A 60 9.84 26.83 -27.15
CA PRO A 60 9.17 25.57 -27.47
C PRO A 60 9.36 24.48 -26.40
N GLU A 61 10.55 24.39 -25.82
CA GLU A 61 10.87 23.43 -24.75
C GLU A 61 10.04 23.66 -23.48
N ILE A 62 9.83 24.94 -23.10
CA ILE A 62 9.04 25.29 -21.92
C ILE A 62 7.55 25.10 -22.21
N HIS A 63 7.11 25.39 -23.43
CA HIS A 63 5.76 25.13 -23.89
C HIS A 63 5.43 23.63 -23.89
N GLU A 64 6.35 22.78 -24.36
CA GLU A 64 6.18 21.32 -24.31
C GLU A 64 6.10 20.81 -22.87
N LEU A 65 6.95 21.32 -21.97
CA LEU A 65 6.92 20.98 -20.55
C LEU A 65 5.59 21.38 -19.89
N PHE A 66 5.07 22.55 -20.23
CA PHE A 66 3.75 23.02 -19.79
C PHE A 66 2.63 22.08 -20.27
N GLN A 67 2.63 21.74 -21.56
CA GLN A 67 1.68 20.81 -22.15
C GLN A 67 1.76 19.41 -21.53
N ARG A 68 2.96 18.91 -21.24
CA ARG A 68 3.17 17.63 -20.54
C ARG A 68 2.54 17.66 -19.16
N LYS A 69 2.78 18.71 -18.37
CA LYS A 69 2.19 18.85 -17.03
C LYS A 69 0.66 18.97 -17.04
N LEU A 70 0.07 19.60 -18.06
CA LEU A 70 -1.39 19.64 -18.22
C LEU A 70 -1.95 18.25 -18.52
N ARG A 71 -1.29 17.47 -19.39
CA ARG A 71 -1.67 16.07 -19.63
C ARG A 71 -1.53 15.23 -18.37
N ASP A 72 -0.40 15.35 -17.67
CA ASP A 72 -0.14 14.60 -16.44
C ASP A 72 -1.19 14.89 -15.36
N ARG A 73 -1.65 16.14 -15.27
CA ARG A 73 -2.76 16.54 -14.40
C ARG A 73 -4.09 15.92 -14.81
N ALA A 74 -4.47 16.00 -16.08
CA ALA A 74 -5.71 15.39 -16.57
C ALA A 74 -5.72 13.87 -16.32
N LEU A 75 -4.54 13.24 -16.43
CA LEU A 75 -4.37 11.84 -16.10
C LEU A 75 -4.48 11.58 -14.59
N GLN A 76 -3.91 12.43 -13.73
CA GLN A 76 -4.06 12.35 -12.27
C GLN A 76 -5.50 12.53 -11.76
N GLU A 77 -6.33 13.27 -12.49
CA GLU A 77 -7.76 13.42 -12.17
C GLU A 77 -8.56 12.12 -12.47
N MET A 78 -7.99 11.16 -13.20
CA MET A 78 -8.62 9.85 -13.39
C MET A 78 -8.42 8.97 -12.16
N PRO A 79 -9.50 8.41 -11.55
CA PRO A 79 -9.43 7.70 -10.27
C PRO A 79 -8.48 6.49 -10.30
N ASN A 80 -8.35 5.86 -11.48
CA ASN A 80 -7.62 4.63 -11.70
C ASN A 80 -6.21 4.84 -12.28
N PHE A 81 -5.79 6.07 -12.56
CA PHE A 81 -4.49 6.33 -13.18
C PHE A 81 -3.39 6.56 -12.15
N ARG A 82 -2.22 5.97 -12.37
CA ARG A 82 -1.05 6.17 -11.52
C ARG A 82 0.23 6.17 -12.33
N TRP A 83 1.22 6.89 -11.81
CA TRP A 83 2.59 6.87 -12.31
C TRP A 83 3.36 5.73 -11.68
N CYS A 84 4.20 5.07 -12.48
CA CYS A 84 5.15 4.11 -11.95
C CYS A 84 6.11 4.80 -10.97
N ALA A 85 6.33 4.22 -9.79
CA ALA A 85 7.29 4.76 -8.82
C ALA A 85 8.77 4.61 -9.25
N HIS A 86 9.03 3.90 -10.35
CA HIS A 86 10.37 3.54 -10.80
C HIS A 86 10.73 4.09 -12.19
N CYS A 87 9.76 4.64 -12.92
CA CYS A 87 9.99 5.24 -14.24
C CYS A 87 8.87 6.24 -14.57
N SER A 88 9.04 7.01 -15.64
CA SER A 88 8.06 8.03 -16.07
C SER A 88 6.85 7.46 -16.82
N PHE A 89 6.52 6.18 -16.64
CA PHE A 89 5.40 5.53 -17.33
C PHE A 89 4.12 5.61 -16.50
N GLY A 90 3.06 6.13 -17.09
CA GLY A 90 1.73 6.19 -16.48
C GLY A 90 0.85 5.04 -16.95
N MET A 91 0.06 4.46 -16.05
CA MET A 91 -0.83 3.35 -16.36
C MET A 91 -2.18 3.50 -15.66
N LEU A 92 -3.21 3.02 -16.34
CA LEU A 92 -4.52 2.79 -15.75
C LEU A 92 -4.51 1.45 -15.03
N HIS A 93 -5.00 1.45 -13.80
CA HIS A 93 -5.02 0.29 -12.93
C HIS A 93 -6.44 -0.07 -12.56
N GLU A 94 -6.77 -1.35 -12.64
CA GLU A 94 -8.07 -1.85 -12.22
C GLU A 94 -8.14 -1.85 -10.69
N ALA A 95 -9.16 -1.18 -10.14
CA ALA A 95 -9.30 -0.83 -8.71
C ALA A 95 -9.24 -2.02 -7.74
N ASP A 96 -9.38 -3.25 -8.25
CA ASP A 96 -9.55 -4.47 -7.45
C ASP A 96 -8.23 -5.16 -7.09
N ARG A 97 -7.08 -4.64 -7.55
CA ARG A 97 -5.74 -5.21 -7.27
C ARG A 97 -4.89 -4.21 -6.49
N LEU A 98 -4.21 -4.64 -5.43
CA LEU A 98 -3.26 -3.75 -4.73
C LEU A 98 -1.86 -3.73 -5.38
N ARG A 99 -1.60 -4.63 -6.32
CA ARG A 99 -0.33 -4.73 -7.04
C ARG A 99 -0.44 -4.09 -8.42
N MET A 100 0.46 -3.15 -8.69
CA MET A 100 0.65 -2.50 -9.98
C MET A 100 1.90 -3.06 -10.64
N ASP A 101 1.78 -3.69 -11.81
CA ASP A 101 2.95 -4.12 -12.59
C ASP A 101 3.17 -3.12 -13.73
N CYS A 102 4.32 -2.44 -13.74
CA CYS A 102 4.61 -1.46 -14.77
C CYS A 102 4.95 -2.13 -16.11
N PRO A 103 4.18 -1.90 -17.20
CA PRO A 103 4.47 -2.50 -18.51
C PRO A 103 5.79 -2.04 -19.13
N SER A 104 6.30 -0.89 -18.71
CA SER A 104 7.51 -0.30 -19.28
C SER A 104 8.80 -0.79 -18.61
N CYS A 105 8.81 -0.93 -17.28
CA CYS A 105 10.01 -1.35 -16.56
C CYS A 105 9.88 -2.72 -15.88
N ASN A 106 8.74 -3.39 -16.01
CA ASN A 106 8.40 -4.68 -15.38
C ASN A 106 8.57 -4.71 -13.85
N LYS A 107 8.61 -3.52 -13.21
CA LYS A 107 8.68 -3.39 -11.75
C LYS A 107 7.29 -3.32 -11.16
N SER A 108 7.11 -4.00 -10.03
CA SER A 108 5.86 -4.04 -9.28
C SER A 108 5.86 -3.00 -8.17
N THR A 109 4.78 -2.25 -8.03
CA THR A 109 4.58 -1.26 -6.97
C THR A 109 3.20 -1.47 -6.33
N CYS A 110 3.03 -1.16 -5.05
CA CYS A 110 1.71 -1.22 -4.41
C CYS A 110 0.84 -0.03 -4.87
N TRP A 111 -0.45 -0.25 -5.10
CA TRP A 111 -1.45 0.77 -5.46
C TRP A 111 -1.45 1.96 -4.48
N SER A 112 -1.27 1.67 -3.19
CA SER A 112 -1.21 2.64 -2.08
C SER A 112 0.16 3.31 -1.91
N PHE A 113 1.17 2.97 -2.71
CA PHE A 113 2.55 3.44 -2.50
C PHE A 113 2.74 4.92 -2.85
N LEU A 114 1.83 5.56 -3.58
CA LEU A 114 2.02 6.94 -4.01
C LEU A 114 1.72 8.00 -2.93
N SER A 115 1.36 7.59 -1.71
CA SER A 115 1.14 8.56 -0.62
C SER A 115 1.73 8.19 0.75
N ALA A 116 1.91 6.91 1.11
CA ALA A 116 2.28 6.55 2.48
C ALA A 116 3.72 6.00 2.64
N VAL A 117 4.71 6.90 2.80
CA VAL A 117 5.95 6.58 3.55
C VAL A 117 5.71 6.96 5.00
N GLN A 118 5.04 6.09 5.77
CA GLN A 118 4.74 6.35 7.17
C GLN A 118 6.01 6.22 8.02
N SER A 119 6.46 7.35 8.58
CA SER A 119 7.47 7.39 9.63
C SER A 119 6.80 7.16 10.98
N LEU A 120 7.12 6.06 11.66
CA LEU A 120 6.47 5.65 12.90
C LEU A 120 7.09 6.33 14.12
N ALA A 121 6.34 7.19 14.82
CA ALA A 121 6.74 7.76 16.11
C ALA A 121 6.31 6.85 17.29
N ALA A 122 7.19 6.67 18.28
CA ALA A 122 6.94 5.81 19.44
C ALA A 122 5.69 6.26 20.23
N ALA A 123 4.89 5.30 20.68
CA ALA A 123 3.75 5.57 21.55
C ALA A 123 4.22 5.74 23.01
N GLU A 124 3.71 6.76 23.70
CA GLU A 124 3.81 6.88 25.16
C GLU A 124 3.03 5.72 25.82
N PRO A 125 3.47 5.17 26.96
CA PRO A 125 2.78 4.07 27.62
C PRO A 125 1.36 4.50 28.04
N PRO A 126 0.30 3.76 27.66
CA PRO A 126 -1.06 4.15 27.98
C PRO A 126 -1.37 3.89 29.47
N GLY A 127 -2.11 4.80 30.09
CA GLY A 127 -2.68 4.62 31.43
C GLY A 127 -3.67 3.44 31.50
N PRO A 128 -4.04 3.00 32.71
CA PRO A 128 -4.61 1.67 33.00
C PRO A 128 -6.03 1.37 32.46
N GLN A 129 -6.63 2.26 31.66
CA GLN A 129 -8.04 2.17 31.25
C GLN A 129 -8.25 1.61 29.83
N ASN A 130 -7.18 1.43 29.03
CA ASN A 130 -7.26 1.15 27.57
C ASN A 130 -6.72 -0.23 27.15
N SER A 131 -6.43 -1.11 28.10
CA SER A 131 -5.64 -2.34 27.90
C SER A 131 -6.32 -3.46 27.10
N ALA A 132 -7.64 -3.43 26.92
CA ALA A 132 -8.37 -4.55 26.26
C ALA A 132 -8.45 -4.45 24.73
N LEU A 133 -8.43 -3.23 24.17
CA LEU A 133 -8.60 -2.99 22.72
C LEU A 133 -7.25 -2.83 21.97
N LEU A 134 -6.16 -2.57 22.69
CA LEU A 134 -4.85 -2.22 22.14
C LEU A 134 -3.89 -3.40 21.93
N SER A 135 -4.17 -4.58 22.48
CA SER A 135 -3.27 -5.74 22.41
C SER A 135 -3.21 -6.42 21.03
N TYR A 136 -4.01 -5.97 20.06
CA TYR A 136 -4.21 -6.68 18.79
C TYR A 136 -3.54 -6.00 17.57
N SER A 137 -2.94 -4.83 17.74
CA SER A 137 -2.47 -3.98 16.64
C SER A 137 -1.22 -3.19 17.01
N SER A 138 -0.26 -3.85 17.67
CA SER A 138 1.03 -3.24 17.94
C SER A 138 2.06 -3.71 16.90
N ILE A 139 2.64 -2.75 16.19
CA ILE A 139 3.79 -2.96 15.30
C ILE A 139 5.03 -2.71 16.13
N GLU A 140 6.01 -3.61 16.06
CA GLU A 140 7.26 -3.46 16.81
C GLU A 140 8.42 -3.43 15.81
N CYS A 141 9.36 -2.52 16.02
CA CYS A 141 10.57 -2.49 15.21
C CYS A 141 11.44 -3.72 15.53
N PRO A 142 11.78 -4.57 14.55
CA PRO A 142 12.64 -5.74 14.78
C PRO A 142 14.09 -5.37 15.15
N GLN A 143 14.50 -4.11 14.94
CA GLN A 143 15.87 -3.65 15.21
C GLN A 143 16.03 -3.01 16.59
N CYS A 144 15.07 -2.18 17.04
CA CYS A 144 15.19 -1.45 18.30
C CYS A 144 14.05 -1.73 19.31
N GLN A 145 13.16 -2.69 19.00
CA GLN A 145 12.06 -3.15 19.86
C GLN A 145 11.05 -2.06 20.26
N SER A 146 11.10 -0.89 19.61
CA SER A 146 10.11 0.17 19.84
C SER A 146 8.75 -0.29 19.36
N VAL A 147 7.74 -0.12 20.22
CA VAL A 147 6.34 -0.49 19.97
C VAL A 147 5.56 0.72 19.46
N PHE A 148 4.75 0.47 18.44
CA PHE A 148 3.88 1.44 17.79
C PHE A 148 2.45 0.88 17.81
N SER A 149 1.52 1.57 18.45
CA SER A 149 0.11 1.19 18.47
C SER A 149 -0.55 1.71 17.19
N LEU A 150 -0.68 0.87 16.16
CA LEU A 150 -1.23 1.29 14.87
C LEU A 150 -2.00 0.16 14.20
N SER A 151 -3.15 0.50 13.64
CA SER A 151 -3.77 -0.34 12.62
C SER A 151 -2.83 -0.45 11.41
N ARG A 152 -2.81 -1.64 10.81
CA ARG A 152 -2.11 -1.85 9.55
C ARG A 152 -2.97 -1.18 8.49
N GLY A 153 -2.70 0.07 8.14
CA GLY A 153 -3.33 0.67 6.96
C GLY A 153 -2.95 -0.10 5.67
N GLY A 154 -3.36 0.42 4.51
CA GLY A 154 -3.10 -0.24 3.22
C GLY A 154 -1.61 -0.39 2.82
N CYS A 155 -0.67 0.24 3.54
CA CYS A 155 0.77 0.12 3.31
C CYS A 155 1.42 -0.76 4.39
N LEU A 156 2.19 -1.76 3.96
CA LEU A 156 2.92 -2.66 4.87
C LEU A 156 4.39 -2.26 5.07
N HIS A 157 4.86 -1.23 4.38
CA HIS A 157 6.23 -0.74 4.51
C HIS A 157 6.31 0.34 5.59
N PHE A 158 7.08 0.06 6.64
CA PHE A 158 7.26 0.96 7.78
C PHE A 158 8.70 1.39 7.93
N THR A 159 8.91 2.67 8.25
CA THR A 159 10.21 3.21 8.66
C THR A 159 10.15 3.58 10.14
N CYS A 160 11.02 2.97 10.95
CA CYS A 160 11.11 3.27 12.39
C CYS A 160 11.69 4.67 12.60
N SER A 161 11.00 5.58 13.34
CA SER A 161 11.57 6.91 13.61
C SER A 161 12.84 6.87 14.46
N GLN A 162 12.98 5.85 15.32
CA GLN A 162 14.07 5.76 16.30
C GLN A 162 15.38 5.28 15.66
N CYS A 163 15.32 4.26 14.81
CA CYS A 163 16.52 3.65 14.22
C CYS A 163 16.57 3.68 12.69
N GLN A 164 15.57 4.28 12.04
CA GLN A 164 15.44 4.36 10.58
C GLN A 164 15.36 3.01 9.85
N HIS A 165 15.17 1.91 10.60
CA HIS A 165 15.00 0.58 10.04
C HIS A 165 13.69 0.50 9.23
N GLN A 166 13.79 0.00 8.00
CA GLN A 166 12.67 -0.20 7.10
C GLN A 166 12.25 -1.67 7.09
N PHE A 167 10.99 -1.95 7.43
CA PHE A 167 10.50 -3.32 7.62
C PHE A 167 9.03 -3.49 7.24
N CYS A 168 8.62 -4.74 7.06
CA CYS A 168 7.23 -5.10 6.81
C CYS A 168 6.42 -5.16 8.11
N GLY A 169 5.33 -4.40 8.23
CA GLY A 169 4.46 -4.44 9.42
C GLY A 169 3.68 -5.76 9.59
N GLY A 170 3.66 -6.61 8.56
CA GLY A 170 3.00 -7.92 8.58
C GLY A 170 3.90 -9.10 8.99
N CYS A 171 5.18 -9.08 8.60
CA CYS A 171 6.12 -10.18 8.86
C CYS A 171 7.46 -9.76 9.47
N SER A 172 7.66 -8.46 9.73
CA SER A 172 8.89 -7.87 10.27
C SER A 172 10.15 -8.09 9.42
N GLN A 173 9.99 -8.53 8.16
CA GLN A 173 11.11 -8.69 7.24
C GLN A 173 11.62 -7.32 6.79
N PRO A 174 12.95 -7.12 6.75
CA PRO A 174 13.55 -5.85 6.33
C PRO A 174 13.33 -5.59 4.84
N PHE A 175 13.24 -4.31 4.49
CA PHE A 175 13.29 -3.85 3.10
C PHE A 175 14.73 -3.58 2.67
N TYR A 176 15.08 -4.02 1.46
CA TYR A 176 16.37 -3.79 0.84
C TYR A 176 16.20 -3.11 -0.51
N PRO A 177 17.08 -2.16 -0.88
CA PRO A 177 17.20 -1.76 -2.27
C PRO A 177 17.71 -2.95 -3.10
N GLY A 178 17.23 -3.11 -4.34
CA GLY A 178 17.59 -4.24 -5.19
C GLY A 178 19.09 -4.50 -5.30
N SER A 179 19.88 -3.44 -5.45
CA SER A 179 21.34 -3.51 -5.54
C SER A 179 22.04 -4.03 -4.27
N ALA A 180 21.39 -3.94 -3.10
CA ALA A 180 21.93 -4.42 -1.83
C ALA A 180 21.27 -5.73 -1.36
N CYS A 181 20.32 -6.29 -2.13
CA CYS A 181 19.65 -7.52 -1.76
C CYS A 181 20.46 -8.74 -2.25
N SER A 182 20.99 -9.51 -1.31
CA SER A 182 21.77 -10.73 -1.58
C SER A 182 20.92 -12.01 -1.66
N PHE A 183 19.59 -11.90 -1.64
CA PHE A 183 18.70 -13.06 -1.58
C PHE A 183 18.66 -13.86 -2.88
N SER A 184 18.65 -13.18 -4.03
CA SER A 184 18.68 -13.80 -5.37
C SER A 184 19.26 -12.81 -6.37
N ALA A 185 19.91 -13.31 -7.43
CA ALA A 185 20.41 -12.50 -8.54
C ALA A 185 19.31 -11.64 -9.19
N ASP A 186 18.06 -12.12 -9.18
CA ASP A 186 16.91 -11.40 -9.72
C ASP A 186 16.49 -10.19 -8.87
N CYS A 187 17.06 -10.02 -7.68
CA CYS A 187 16.73 -8.89 -6.81
C CYS A 187 17.42 -7.60 -7.25
N GLY A 188 18.54 -7.69 -7.97
CA GLY A 188 19.31 -6.53 -8.43
C GLY A 188 18.52 -5.60 -9.35
N SER A 189 17.57 -6.13 -10.12
CA SER A 189 16.68 -5.35 -10.99
C SER A 189 15.43 -4.81 -10.26
N LYS A 190 15.16 -5.29 -9.04
CA LYS A 190 14.01 -4.86 -8.24
C LYS A 190 14.32 -3.51 -7.57
N GLY A 191 13.26 -2.75 -7.28
CA GLY A 191 13.39 -1.54 -6.46
C GLY A 191 13.62 -1.88 -4.99
N LEU A 192 13.16 -0.99 -4.10
CA LEU A 192 13.03 -1.30 -2.68
C LEU A 192 12.00 -2.44 -2.50
N HIS A 193 12.39 -3.53 -1.85
CA HIS A 193 11.54 -4.70 -1.66
C HIS A 193 11.90 -5.50 -0.41
N ALA A 194 11.00 -6.38 0.02
CA ALA A 194 11.21 -7.31 1.12
C ALA A 194 10.85 -8.74 0.71
N HIS A 195 11.39 -9.73 1.42
CA HIS A 195 11.12 -11.16 1.20
C HIS A 195 10.08 -11.64 2.20
N HIS A 196 8.82 -11.73 1.77
CA HIS A 196 7.71 -12.07 2.65
C HIS A 196 7.47 -13.59 2.71
N PRO A 197 7.34 -14.20 3.90
CA PRO A 197 6.90 -15.59 4.05
C PRO A 197 5.45 -15.75 3.58
N ARG A 198 5.08 -16.97 3.19
CA ARG A 198 3.79 -17.27 2.55
C ARG A 198 2.55 -16.95 3.38
N ASP A 199 2.69 -16.86 4.71
CA ASP A 199 1.66 -16.47 5.68
C ASP A 199 1.60 -14.95 5.95
N CYS A 200 2.48 -14.17 5.31
CA CYS A 200 2.46 -12.72 5.45
C CYS A 200 1.18 -12.10 4.85
N LEU A 201 0.64 -11.09 5.53
CA LEU A 201 -0.44 -10.24 5.02
C LEU A 201 -0.17 -9.67 3.63
N TYR A 202 1.09 -9.44 3.26
CA TYR A 202 1.47 -9.01 1.92
C TYR A 202 0.91 -9.92 0.82
N HIS A 203 0.94 -11.25 1.02
CA HIS A 203 0.40 -12.23 0.08
C HIS A 203 -1.06 -12.54 0.36
N LEU A 204 -1.42 -12.76 1.63
CA LEU A 204 -2.76 -13.22 1.99
C LEU A 204 -3.86 -12.17 1.81
N ARG A 205 -3.51 -10.87 1.75
CA ARG A 205 -4.49 -9.82 1.42
C ARG A 205 -5.08 -9.95 0.01
N ASP A 206 -4.34 -10.59 -0.91
CA ASP A 206 -4.76 -10.82 -2.29
C ASP A 206 -5.68 -12.05 -2.42
N TRP A 207 -5.81 -12.87 -1.37
CA TRP A 207 -6.74 -13.99 -1.37
C TRP A 207 -8.19 -13.50 -1.25
N SER A 208 -9.13 -14.27 -1.80
CA SER A 208 -10.56 -14.03 -1.56
C SER A 208 -10.89 -14.32 -0.10
N VAL A 209 -11.92 -13.64 0.42
CA VAL A 209 -12.41 -13.87 1.79
C VAL A 209 -12.78 -15.34 2.00
N SER A 210 -13.47 -15.95 1.02
CA SER A 210 -13.84 -17.36 1.06
C SER A 210 -12.63 -18.29 1.14
N ARG A 211 -11.51 -17.97 0.46
CA ARG A 211 -10.29 -18.77 0.53
C ARG A 211 -9.60 -18.66 1.89
N LEU A 212 -9.61 -17.48 2.50
CA LEU A 212 -9.12 -17.27 3.87
C LEU A 212 -9.97 -18.02 4.89
N HIS A 213 -11.30 -18.00 4.75
CA HIS A 213 -12.21 -18.80 5.58
C HIS A 213 -11.97 -20.31 5.41
N LEU A 214 -11.78 -20.79 4.18
CA LEU A 214 -11.47 -22.19 3.90
C LEU A 214 -10.19 -22.63 4.62
N LEU A 215 -9.17 -21.78 4.66
CA LEU A 215 -7.94 -22.07 5.40
C LEU A 215 -8.21 -22.20 6.89
N LEU A 216 -8.93 -21.25 7.48
CA LEU A 216 -9.31 -21.30 8.89
C LEU A 216 -10.15 -22.54 9.23
N GLN A 217 -11.10 -22.88 8.37
CA GLN A 217 -11.93 -24.08 8.50
C GLN A 217 -11.09 -25.37 8.44
N TYR A 218 -10.11 -25.44 7.54
CA TYR A 218 -9.18 -26.58 7.44
C TYR A 218 -8.44 -26.81 8.76
N TYR A 219 -8.02 -25.73 9.42
CA TYR A 219 -7.39 -25.77 10.75
C TYR A 219 -8.38 -25.83 11.92
N ARG A 220 -9.69 -25.96 11.66
CA ARG A 220 -10.78 -25.98 12.65
C ARG A 220 -10.80 -24.75 13.56
N VAL A 221 -10.38 -23.60 13.03
CA VAL A 221 -10.41 -22.32 13.73
C VAL A 221 -11.64 -21.55 13.31
N SER A 222 -12.53 -21.27 14.26
CA SER A 222 -13.68 -20.41 14.02
C SER A 222 -13.31 -18.94 14.23
N PRO A 223 -13.79 -18.00 13.39
CA PRO A 223 -13.72 -16.57 13.64
C PRO A 223 -14.58 -16.09 14.83
N SER A 224 -14.87 -16.94 15.83
CA SER A 224 -15.82 -16.66 16.92
C SER A 224 -15.42 -15.50 17.84
N TRP A 225 -14.14 -15.13 17.87
CA TRP A 225 -13.63 -13.95 18.60
C TRP A 225 -13.75 -12.63 17.81
N VAL A 226 -14.35 -12.66 16.62
CA VAL A 226 -14.93 -11.47 15.95
C VAL A 226 -16.38 -11.28 16.44
N GLU A 227 -16.59 -11.48 17.74
CA GLU A 227 -17.79 -11.05 18.43
C GLU A 227 -17.51 -9.68 19.03
N ALA A 228 -18.52 -8.81 18.92
CA ALA A 228 -18.46 -7.43 19.38
C ALA A 228 -17.87 -7.36 20.77
N ALA A 229 -16.92 -6.45 20.99
CA ALA A 229 -16.66 -5.94 22.32
C ALA A 229 -17.99 -5.36 22.83
N ASN A 230 -18.76 -6.18 23.55
CA ASN A 230 -19.88 -5.68 24.34
C ASN A 230 -19.28 -4.82 25.44
N SER A 231 -19.31 -3.51 25.23
CA SER A 231 -19.34 -2.54 26.32
C SER A 231 -20.01 -1.28 25.79
N SER A 232 -21.33 -1.24 25.95
CA SER A 232 -22.03 -0.14 26.61
C SER A 232 -21.36 1.23 26.48
N SER A 233 -21.50 1.85 25.32
CA SER A 233 -21.66 3.30 25.24
C SER A 233 -22.66 3.60 24.13
N ALA A 234 -23.72 4.30 24.52
CA ALA A 234 -24.83 4.67 23.69
C ALA A 234 -24.37 5.48 22.47
N HIS A 235 -24.22 4.81 21.33
CA HIS A 235 -24.54 5.30 19.99
C HIS A 235 -24.34 4.12 19.02
N ILE A 236 -25.17 3.09 19.15
CA ILE A 236 -25.54 2.28 17.98
C ILE A 236 -26.39 3.21 17.12
N SER A 237 -25.74 4.11 16.38
CA SER A 237 -26.37 4.69 15.22
C SER A 237 -26.74 3.51 14.33
N GLN A 238 -27.97 3.46 13.87
CA GLN A 238 -28.54 2.44 12.98
C GLN A 238 -27.88 2.42 11.58
N THR A 239 -26.59 2.77 11.49
CA THR A 239 -25.79 3.02 10.31
C THR A 239 -24.54 2.13 10.31
N GLY A 240 -24.70 0.82 10.52
CA GLY A 240 -23.63 -0.19 10.44
C GLY A 240 -23.00 -0.35 9.05
N GLU A 241 -23.01 0.72 8.25
CA GLU A 241 -22.64 0.79 6.84
C GLU A 241 -21.16 1.13 6.64
N VAL A 242 -20.44 1.61 7.66
CA VAL A 242 -19.06 2.09 7.54
C VAL A 242 -18.11 1.46 8.55
N CYS A 243 -16.85 1.29 8.12
CA CYS A 243 -15.78 0.71 8.92
C CYS A 243 -15.19 1.73 9.89
N LEU A 244 -15.15 1.37 11.18
CA LEU A 244 -14.68 2.23 12.26
C LEU A 244 -13.23 1.96 12.69
N VAL A 245 -12.51 1.12 11.94
CA VAL A 245 -11.08 0.90 12.22
C VAL A 245 -10.34 2.21 12.03
N LEU A 246 -9.65 2.64 13.07
CA LEU A 246 -8.88 3.89 13.07
C LEU A 246 -7.65 3.73 12.17
N GLU A 247 -7.43 4.62 11.21
CA GLU A 247 -6.25 4.72 10.34
C GLU A 247 -5.51 6.04 10.64
N LEU A 248 -4.19 6.08 10.47
CA LEU A 248 -3.43 7.34 10.55
C LEU A 248 -3.68 8.22 9.34
N ARG A 249 -3.82 9.52 9.56
CA ARG A 249 -3.91 10.50 8.47
C ARG A 249 -2.60 10.59 7.67
N ASP A 250 -2.75 10.78 6.38
CA ASP A 250 -1.65 10.88 5.40
C ASP A 250 -1.04 12.28 5.33
N ASP A 251 -1.53 13.22 6.14
CA ASP A 251 -1.11 14.63 6.13
C ASP A 251 0.01 14.95 7.14
N GLY A 252 0.63 13.93 7.71
CA GLY A 252 1.68 14.06 8.72
C GLY A 252 1.17 14.40 10.12
N SER A 253 -0.15 14.55 10.31
CA SER A 253 -0.74 14.65 11.65
C SER A 253 -0.80 13.26 12.30
N ARG A 254 -0.47 13.17 13.60
CA ARG A 254 -0.59 11.92 14.39
C ARG A 254 -2.04 11.60 14.77
N ALA A 255 -3.00 12.18 14.07
CA ALA A 255 -4.41 11.99 14.34
C ALA A 255 -4.87 10.67 13.71
N GLU A 256 -5.58 9.87 14.50
CA GLU A 256 -6.26 8.67 14.05
C GLU A 256 -7.68 9.03 13.62
N GLU A 257 -8.07 8.63 12.41
CA GLU A 257 -9.42 8.83 11.87
C GLU A 257 -10.07 7.49 11.50
N PRO A 258 -11.39 7.32 11.66
CA PRO A 258 -12.06 6.09 11.25
C PRO A 258 -11.94 5.88 9.73
N CYS A 259 -11.69 4.64 9.32
CA CYS A 259 -11.53 4.22 7.92
C CYS A 259 -12.66 4.72 7.01
N GLY A 260 -13.91 4.68 7.49
CA GLY A 260 -15.07 5.20 6.78
C GLY A 260 -15.50 4.41 5.54
N ARG A 261 -14.73 3.39 5.10
CA ARG A 261 -15.08 2.54 3.95
C ARG A 261 -16.32 1.68 4.23
N PRO A 262 -17.09 1.28 3.20
CA PRO A 262 -18.27 0.45 3.39
C PRO A 262 -17.98 -0.86 4.14
N ALA A 263 -18.74 -1.11 5.19
CA ALA A 263 -18.70 -2.34 5.97
C ALA A 263 -19.93 -3.19 5.65
N LEU A 264 -19.72 -4.24 4.84
CA LEU A 264 -20.81 -5.17 4.52
C LEU A 264 -21.24 -5.95 5.78
N PRO A 265 -22.52 -6.30 5.92
CA PRO A 265 -23.01 -7.07 7.08
C PRO A 265 -22.24 -8.38 7.31
N GLU A 266 -21.83 -9.06 6.22
CA GLU A 266 -21.02 -10.28 6.24
C GLU A 266 -19.63 -10.10 6.87
N TYR A 267 -19.10 -8.87 6.87
CA TYR A 267 -17.78 -8.52 7.43
C TYR A 267 -17.88 -7.91 8.84
N ARG A 268 -19.05 -8.02 9.48
CA ARG A 268 -19.27 -7.72 10.91
C ARG A 268 -18.71 -6.34 11.31
N GLY A 269 -19.06 -5.29 10.56
CA GLY A 269 -18.64 -3.91 10.85
C GLY A 269 -17.24 -3.52 10.36
N HIS A 270 -16.58 -4.36 9.57
CA HIS A 270 -15.29 -4.07 8.94
C HIS A 270 -15.45 -3.89 7.43
N CYS A 271 -14.65 -3.01 6.82
CA CYS A 271 -14.52 -3.02 5.36
C CYS A 271 -13.76 -4.27 4.92
N GLN A 272 -13.86 -4.64 3.64
CA GLN A 272 -13.24 -5.86 3.14
C GLN A 272 -11.73 -5.94 3.42
N VAL A 273 -11.01 -4.81 3.35
CA VAL A 273 -9.57 -4.74 3.63
C VAL A 273 -9.29 -5.11 5.08
N HIS A 274 -9.87 -4.39 6.04
CA HIS A 274 -9.68 -4.66 7.47
C HIS A 274 -10.23 -6.03 7.89
N TYR A 275 -11.29 -6.52 7.24
CA TYR A 275 -11.78 -7.86 7.48
C TYR A 275 -10.75 -8.92 7.08
N LYS A 276 -10.13 -8.80 5.90
CA LYS A 276 -9.04 -9.69 5.49
C LYS A 276 -7.85 -9.62 6.44
N GLU A 277 -7.48 -8.42 6.90
CA GLU A 277 -6.39 -8.27 7.87
C GLU A 277 -6.66 -9.02 9.17
N ARG A 278 -7.89 -8.94 9.70
CA ARG A 278 -8.31 -9.72 10.87
C ARG A 278 -8.27 -11.22 10.62
N LEU A 279 -8.73 -11.69 9.47
CA LEU A 279 -8.63 -13.11 9.11
C LEU A 279 -7.18 -13.57 9.04
N VAL A 280 -6.32 -12.77 8.42
CA VAL A 280 -4.88 -13.06 8.32
C VAL A 280 -4.21 -13.01 9.69
N GLU A 281 -4.62 -12.11 10.57
CA GLU A 281 -4.16 -12.08 11.95
C GLU A 281 -4.51 -13.40 12.68
N LEU A 282 -5.73 -13.91 12.49
CA LEU A 282 -6.16 -15.20 13.04
C LEU A 282 -5.35 -16.37 12.47
N ILE A 283 -5.21 -16.44 11.14
CA ILE A 283 -4.40 -17.45 10.42
C ILE A 283 -2.99 -17.48 11.01
N ASN A 284 -2.42 -16.30 11.20
CA ASN A 284 -1.11 -16.15 11.79
C ASN A 284 -1.08 -16.65 13.24
N ARG A 285 -2.02 -16.26 14.10
CA ARG A 285 -2.06 -16.69 15.51
C ARG A 285 -2.19 -18.20 15.68
N CYS A 286 -2.92 -18.88 14.80
CA CYS A 286 -3.04 -20.34 14.85
C CYS A 286 -1.95 -21.07 14.05
N HIS A 287 -0.96 -20.34 13.51
CA HIS A 287 0.12 -20.90 12.69
C HIS A 287 -0.40 -21.74 11.50
N ALA A 288 -1.53 -21.34 10.93
CA ALA A 288 -2.10 -22.00 9.77
C ALA A 288 -1.20 -21.77 8.54
N ASP A 289 -0.71 -22.85 7.93
CA ASP A 289 0.14 -22.80 6.76
C ASP A 289 -0.73 -22.69 5.48
N PRO A 290 -0.64 -21.58 4.72
CA PRO A 290 -1.40 -21.42 3.48
C PRO A 290 -1.10 -22.49 2.42
N ALA A 291 0.07 -23.16 2.49
CA ALA A 291 0.49 -24.19 1.54
C ALA A 291 -0.45 -25.40 1.46
N VAL A 292 -1.31 -25.61 2.48
CA VAL A 292 -2.33 -26.68 2.45
C VAL A 292 -3.37 -26.44 1.35
N LEU A 293 -3.61 -25.18 0.96
CA LEU A 293 -4.54 -24.79 -0.09
C LEU A 293 -3.85 -24.36 -1.40
N PHE A 294 -2.54 -24.55 -1.53
CA PHE A 294 -1.83 -24.21 -2.75
C PHE A 294 -2.07 -25.27 -3.84
N SER A 295 -2.30 -24.78 -5.05
CA SER A 295 -2.19 -25.56 -6.29
C SER A 295 -0.73 -25.93 -6.59
N VAL A 296 -0.53 -26.88 -7.52
CA VAL A 296 0.81 -27.24 -8.01
C VAL A 296 1.56 -26.03 -8.56
N ALA A 297 0.87 -25.13 -9.27
CA ALA A 297 1.47 -23.91 -9.82
C ALA A 297 1.93 -22.95 -8.71
N GLU A 298 1.10 -22.74 -7.69
CA GLU A 298 1.44 -21.88 -6.54
C GLU A 298 2.61 -22.45 -5.73
N MET A 299 2.66 -23.77 -5.51
CA MET A 299 3.79 -24.40 -4.82
C MET A 299 5.09 -24.25 -5.60
N LYS A 300 5.07 -24.41 -6.93
CA LYS A 300 6.25 -24.20 -7.78
C LYS A 300 6.71 -22.74 -7.76
N ALA A 301 5.78 -21.79 -7.85
CA ALA A 301 6.08 -20.37 -7.79
C ALA A 301 6.68 -19.97 -6.43
N GLU A 302 6.21 -20.56 -5.33
CA GLU A 302 6.77 -20.33 -4.00
C GLU A 302 8.18 -20.90 -3.89
N LEU A 303 8.41 -22.15 -4.31
CA LEU A 303 9.74 -22.76 -4.31
C LEU A 303 10.75 -21.95 -5.14
N GLN A 304 10.34 -21.50 -6.33
CA GLN A 304 11.16 -20.62 -7.17
C GLN A 304 11.45 -19.28 -6.49
N ARG A 305 10.45 -18.66 -5.86
CA ARG A 305 10.63 -17.39 -5.14
C ARG A 305 11.66 -17.50 -4.03
N TRP A 306 11.73 -18.65 -3.35
CA TRP A 306 12.68 -18.93 -2.28
C TRP A 306 14.00 -19.56 -2.77
N ASN A 307 14.22 -19.62 -4.08
CA ASN A 307 15.39 -20.24 -4.70
C ASN A 307 15.64 -21.69 -4.23
N ILE A 308 14.55 -22.43 -3.98
CA ILE A 308 14.61 -23.85 -3.61
C ILE A 308 14.55 -24.69 -4.87
N VAL A 309 15.45 -25.68 -4.96
CA VAL A 309 15.51 -26.61 -6.10
C VAL A 309 14.17 -27.33 -6.26
N MET A 310 13.55 -27.15 -7.42
CA MET A 310 12.26 -27.75 -7.72
C MET A 310 12.42 -29.28 -7.89
N PRO A 311 11.63 -30.09 -7.17
CA PRO A 311 11.60 -31.52 -7.39
C PRO A 311 11.19 -31.86 -8.83
N THR A 312 12.02 -32.62 -9.54
CA THR A 312 11.70 -33.13 -10.87
C THR A 312 10.60 -34.18 -10.76
N ARG A 313 9.52 -34.03 -11.53
CA ARG A 313 8.44 -35.03 -11.61
C ARG A 313 8.96 -36.28 -12.32
N LYS A 314 8.75 -37.46 -11.75
CA LYS A 314 9.08 -38.72 -12.43
C LYS A 314 8.00 -39.03 -13.48
N PRO A 315 8.34 -39.63 -14.64
CA PRO A 315 7.36 -39.89 -15.70
C PRO A 315 6.13 -40.69 -15.25
N GLU A 316 6.32 -41.64 -14.34
CA GLU A 316 5.26 -42.51 -13.81
C GLU A 316 4.57 -41.95 -12.56
N GLU A 317 4.96 -40.77 -12.07
CA GLU A 317 4.43 -40.21 -10.83
C GLU A 317 3.04 -39.58 -11.05
N PRO A 318 1.99 -40.09 -10.37
CA PRO A 318 0.69 -39.48 -10.35
C PRO A 318 0.75 -38.05 -9.82
N GLU A 319 -0.10 -37.17 -10.37
CA GLU A 319 -0.12 -35.76 -9.99
C GLU A 319 -0.33 -35.51 -8.48
N PRO A 320 -1.21 -36.24 -7.76
CA PRO A 320 -1.39 -36.05 -6.32
C PRO A 320 -0.13 -36.35 -5.50
N LEU A 321 0.65 -37.38 -5.89
CA LEU A 321 1.90 -37.72 -5.22
C LEU A 321 2.98 -36.66 -5.48
N TYR A 322 3.04 -36.17 -6.72
CA TYR A 322 3.93 -35.05 -7.04
C TYR A 322 3.56 -33.77 -6.28
N ALA A 323 2.27 -33.43 -6.21
CA ALA A 323 1.77 -32.29 -5.45
C ALA A 323 2.09 -32.42 -3.95
N HIS A 324 1.94 -33.62 -3.38
CA HIS A 324 2.32 -33.90 -1.99
C HIS A 324 3.82 -33.69 -1.76
N ARG A 325 4.67 -34.19 -2.66
CA ARG A 325 6.13 -34.00 -2.57
C ARG A 325 6.54 -32.53 -2.67
N LEU A 326 5.93 -31.78 -3.58
CA LEU A 326 6.13 -30.33 -3.67
C LEU A 326 5.77 -29.62 -2.36
N ARG A 327 4.63 -29.97 -1.76
CA ARG A 327 4.20 -29.41 -0.48
C ARG A 327 5.21 -29.72 0.62
N MET A 328 5.64 -30.98 0.75
CA MET A 328 6.63 -31.38 1.74
C MET A 328 7.97 -30.65 1.57
N THR A 329 8.46 -30.53 0.33
CA THR A 329 9.69 -29.75 0.04
C THR A 329 9.51 -28.29 0.46
N LEU A 330 8.37 -27.67 0.15
CA LEU A 330 8.08 -26.30 0.50
C LEU A 330 8.02 -26.10 2.03
N THR A 331 7.24 -26.91 2.74
CA THR A 331 7.04 -26.76 4.18
C THR A 331 8.29 -27.07 4.99
N ASN A 332 9.16 -27.96 4.50
CA ASN A 332 10.40 -28.32 5.19
C ASN A 332 11.54 -27.33 4.90
N SER A 333 11.56 -26.72 3.71
CA SER A 333 12.68 -25.85 3.29
C SER A 333 12.43 -24.38 3.55
N VAL A 334 11.15 -23.96 3.56
CA VAL A 334 10.75 -22.56 3.72
C VAL A 334 9.93 -22.42 5.00
N PRO A 335 10.45 -21.78 6.04
CA PRO A 335 9.70 -21.58 7.27
C PRO A 335 8.58 -20.55 7.08
N LEU A 336 7.53 -20.67 7.89
CA LEU A 336 6.57 -19.59 8.10
C LEU A 336 7.22 -18.44 8.88
N ARG A 337 6.48 -17.35 9.09
CA ARG A 337 6.98 -16.24 9.92
C ARG A 337 7.41 -16.75 11.31
N LYS A 338 8.52 -16.24 11.83
CA LYS A 338 8.91 -16.49 13.23
C LYS A 338 7.88 -15.82 14.14
N GLN A 339 7.35 -16.58 15.09
CA GLN A 339 6.38 -16.06 16.04
C GLN A 339 7.09 -15.51 17.25
N ARG A 340 6.49 -14.47 17.83
CA ARG A 340 6.89 -13.99 19.14
C ARG A 340 6.48 -15.07 20.13
N SER A 341 7.42 -15.52 20.96
CA SER A 341 7.06 -16.26 22.17
C SER A 341 6.02 -15.42 22.92
N PRO A 342 4.86 -15.95 23.31
CA PRO A 342 4.07 -15.28 24.31
C PRO A 342 4.96 -15.23 25.56
N ASP A 343 5.28 -14.03 26.05
CA ASP A 343 5.85 -13.89 27.38
C ASP A 343 4.87 -14.59 28.35
N ILE A 344 5.38 -15.62 29.02
CA ILE A 344 4.66 -16.45 30.00
C ILE A 344 4.40 -15.64 31.26
#